data_AF-A0A378U503-F1
#
_entry.id   AF-A0A378U503-F1
#
_cell.length_a   1.000
_cell.length_b   1.000
_cell.length_c   1.000
_cell.angle_alpha   90.00
_cell.angle_beta   90.00
_cell.angle_gamma   90.00
#
_symmetry.space_group_name_H-M   'P 1'
#
loop_
_entity.id
_entity.type
_entity.pdbx_description
1 polymer ?
#
loop_
_entity_poly.entity_id
_entity_poly.type
_entity_poly.pdbx_seq_one_letter_code
_entity_poly.pdbx_strand_id
1 'polypeptide(L)'
;MLFERITELSAPGSRVAVEAFSNEFFSAESFARREEQMQRYREAAAKLGREDIAASGNLLYEEERTEVVDWLEAHGWQATGVSAVDLLARNGRSMPEGLDDGIPESVFVDGRLS
;
A
#
# COMPACT_ATOMS: atom_id res chain seq x y z
N MET A 1 -6.58 -13.23 -11.74
CA MET A 1 -6.20 -14.46 -10.99
C MET A 1 -5.75 -14.17 -9.54
N LEU A 2 -6.70 -13.99 -8.63
CA LEU A 2 -6.68 -14.10 -7.15
C LEU A 2 -8.07 -13.64 -6.71
N PHE A 3 -8.41 -12.39 -7.05
CA PHE A 3 -9.73 -11.83 -6.79
C PHE A 3 -10.86 -12.53 -7.54
N GLU A 4 -10.61 -13.07 -8.74
CA GLU A 4 -11.56 -13.95 -9.44
C GLU A 4 -11.94 -15.14 -8.56
N ARG A 5 -10.95 -15.87 -8.02
CA ARG A 5 -11.19 -17.04 -7.15
C ARG A 5 -11.88 -16.65 -5.85
N ILE A 6 -11.50 -15.50 -5.26
CA ILE A 6 -12.18 -14.97 -4.06
C ILE A 6 -13.65 -14.70 -4.39
N THR A 7 -13.93 -14.09 -5.54
CA THR A 7 -15.29 -13.79 -5.99
C THR A 7 -16.09 -15.06 -6.25
N GLU A 8 -15.53 -16.04 -6.96
CA GLU A 8 -16.16 -17.35 -7.23
C GLU A 8 -16.54 -18.11 -5.96
N LEU A 9 -15.76 -17.96 -4.88
CA LEU A 9 -15.99 -18.63 -3.60
C LEU A 9 -16.81 -17.79 -2.60
N SER A 10 -17.18 -16.56 -2.96
CA SER A 10 -17.89 -15.65 -2.06
C SER A 10 -19.41 -15.74 -2.25
N ALA A 11 -20.14 -15.94 -1.16
CA ALA A 11 -21.59 -15.81 -1.14
C ALA A 11 -22.02 -14.32 -1.12
N PRO A 12 -23.24 -13.96 -1.56
CA PRO A 12 -23.75 -12.59 -1.45
C PRO A 12 -23.61 -12.03 -0.04
N GLY A 13 -23.13 -10.79 0.07
CA GLY A 13 -22.84 -10.11 1.34
C GLY A 13 -21.47 -10.40 1.95
N SER A 14 -20.64 -11.26 1.34
CA SER A 14 -19.23 -11.48 1.75
C SER A 14 -18.43 -10.17 1.72
N ARG A 15 -17.35 -10.10 2.52
CA ARG A 15 -16.47 -8.92 2.62
C ARG A 15 -15.01 -9.26 2.35
N VAL A 16 -14.27 -8.30 1.81
CA VAL A 16 -12.82 -8.38 1.60
C VAL A 16 -12.17 -7.08 2.06
N ALA A 17 -10.96 -7.20 2.62
CA ALA A 17 -10.10 -6.06 2.94
C ALA A 17 -8.72 -6.28 2.31
N VAL A 18 -8.18 -5.25 1.65
CA VAL A 18 -6.92 -5.33 0.91
C VAL A 18 -6.07 -4.10 1.20
N GLU A 19 -4.79 -4.29 1.49
CA GLU A 19 -3.80 -3.23 1.33
C GLU A 19 -3.27 -3.29 -0.10
N ALA A 20 -3.47 -2.21 -0.86
CA ALA A 20 -3.06 -2.09 -2.24
C ALA A 20 -2.03 -0.97 -2.41
N PHE A 21 -1.10 -1.17 -3.34
CA PHE A 21 -0.21 -0.11 -3.81
C PHE A 21 -0.77 0.42 -5.13
N SER A 22 -0.92 1.73 -5.22
CA SER A 22 -1.41 2.39 -6.44
C SER A 22 -0.32 2.37 -7.53
N ASN A 23 -0.71 2.68 -8.76
CA ASN A 23 0.28 2.87 -9.82
C ASN A 23 1.30 3.99 -9.49
N GLU A 24 0.92 4.99 -8.70
CA GLU A 24 1.84 6.05 -8.25
C GLU A 24 2.94 5.50 -7.34
N PHE A 25 2.65 4.51 -6.49
CA PHE A 25 3.68 3.86 -5.67
C PHE A 25 4.79 3.21 -6.54
N PHE A 26 4.43 2.75 -7.74
CA PHE A 26 5.38 2.17 -8.70
C PHE A 26 6.00 3.20 -9.65
N SER A 27 5.74 4.50 -9.45
CA SER A 27 6.37 5.56 -10.25
C SER A 27 7.88 5.63 -9.97
N ALA A 28 8.65 6.07 -10.98
CA ALA A 28 10.09 6.26 -10.83
C ALA A 28 10.43 7.25 -9.72
N GLU A 29 9.57 8.25 -9.50
CA GLU A 29 9.71 9.23 -8.42
C GLU A 29 9.48 8.59 -7.05
N SER A 30 8.43 7.79 -6.89
CA SER A 30 8.18 7.04 -5.65
C SER A 30 9.31 6.07 -5.34
N PHE A 31 9.86 5.39 -6.36
CA PHE A 31 11.04 4.53 -6.21
C PHE A 31 12.26 5.30 -5.71
N ALA A 32 12.59 6.44 -6.34
CA ALA A 32 13.73 7.27 -5.94
C ALA A 32 13.60 7.77 -4.50
N ARG A 33 12.41 8.23 -4.10
CA ARG A 33 12.11 8.65 -2.72
C ARG A 33 12.31 7.51 -1.73
N ARG A 34 11.81 6.30 -2.03
CA ARG A 34 11.95 5.12 -1.17
C ARG A 34 13.40 4.67 -1.01
N GLU A 35 14.21 4.73 -2.07
CA GLU A 35 15.63 4.38 -1.98
C GLU A 35 16.40 5.39 -1.11
N GLU A 36 16.12 6.69 -1.26
CA GLU A 36 16.71 7.73 -0.40
C GLU A 36 16.31 7.54 1.08
N GLN A 37 15.04 7.28 1.34
CA GLN A 37 14.51 7.01 2.68
C GLN A 37 15.20 5.79 3.32
N MET A 38 15.35 4.71 2.57
CA MET A 38 16.02 3.49 3.03
C MET A 38 17.51 3.70 3.29
N GLN A 39 18.18 4.53 2.48
CA GLN A 39 19.56 4.91 2.72
C GLN A 39 19.69 5.71 4.03
N ARG A 40 18.80 6.68 4.28
CA ARG A 40 18.76 7.44 5.55
C ARG A 40 18.55 6.51 6.76
N TYR A 41 17.68 5.51 6.64
CA TYR A 41 17.46 4.52 7.70
C TYR A 41 18.69 3.64 7.95
N ARG A 42 19.39 3.20 6.89
CA ARG A 42 20.64 2.43 7.03
C ARG A 42 21.72 3.26 7.74
N GLU A 43 21.89 4.53 7.37
CA GLU A 43 22.86 5.42 8.03
C GLU A 43 22.55 5.65 9.51
N ALA A 44 21.27 5.85 9.85
CA ALA A 44 20.84 5.98 11.23
C ALA A 44 21.07 4.69 12.03
N ALA A 45 20.75 3.53 11.46
CA ALA A 45 20.95 2.24 12.09
C ALA A 45 22.44 1.91 12.31
N ALA A 46 23.30 2.21 11.35
CA ALA A 46 24.75 2.05 11.50
C ALA A 46 25.30 2.85 12.68
N LYS A 47 24.84 4.11 12.86
CA LYS A 47 25.20 4.93 14.03
C LYS A 47 24.75 4.33 15.37
N LEU A 48 23.73 3.47 15.35
CA LEU A 48 23.21 2.75 16.52
C LEU A 48 23.82 1.34 16.68
N GLY A 49 24.83 0.99 15.88
CA GLY A 49 25.46 -0.35 15.91
C GLY A 49 24.56 -1.46 15.36
N ARG A 50 23.57 -1.10 14.53
CA ARG A 50 22.65 -2.03 13.86
C ARG A 50 23.04 -2.16 12.39
N GLU A 51 23.87 -3.14 12.09
CA GLU A 51 24.40 -3.40 10.74
C GLU A 51 23.54 -4.41 9.95
N ASP A 52 22.42 -4.87 10.52
CA ASP A 52 21.56 -5.94 10.02
C ASP A 52 20.34 -5.46 9.21
N ILE A 53 20.25 -4.16 8.88
CA ILE A 53 19.15 -3.68 8.03
C ILE A 53 19.40 -4.13 6.59
N ALA A 54 18.64 -5.15 6.18
CA ALA A 54 18.64 -5.64 4.81
C ALA A 54 18.37 -4.49 3.82
N ALA A 55 19.06 -4.52 2.67
CA ALA A 55 18.67 -3.71 1.53
C ALA A 55 17.20 -3.97 1.20
N SER A 56 16.51 -2.94 0.71
CA SER A 56 15.13 -3.03 0.21
C SER A 56 15.02 -4.25 -0.69
N GLY A 57 14.41 -5.33 -0.19
CA GLY A 57 14.28 -6.56 -0.96
C GLY A 57 13.41 -6.29 -2.18
N ASN A 58 13.77 -6.84 -3.34
CA ASN A 58 12.97 -6.75 -4.56
C ASN A 58 11.73 -7.66 -4.48
N LEU A 59 10.86 -7.41 -3.50
CA LEU A 59 9.59 -8.12 -3.29
C LEU A 59 8.42 -7.42 -3.99
N LEU A 60 8.71 -6.34 -4.72
CA LEU A 60 7.74 -5.52 -5.42
C LEU A 60 7.75 -5.90 -6.90
N TYR A 61 6.55 -6.10 -7.44
CA TYR A 61 6.35 -6.41 -8.85
C TYR A 61 5.81 -5.15 -9.53
N GLU A 62 6.66 -4.46 -10.27
CA GLU A 62 6.48 -3.07 -10.77
C GLU A 62 5.62 -2.95 -12.03
N GLU A 63 4.75 -3.92 -12.29
CA GLU A 63 3.87 -3.89 -13.46
C GLU A 63 2.67 -2.98 -13.22
N GLU A 64 2.24 -2.24 -14.24
CA GLU A 64 1.00 -1.47 -14.21
C GLU A 64 -0.19 -2.40 -13.94
N ARG A 65 -1.07 -1.99 -13.02
CA ARG A 65 -2.20 -2.79 -12.56
C ARG A 65 -3.48 -1.99 -12.54
N THR A 66 -4.59 -2.69 -12.76
CA THR A 66 -5.91 -2.17 -12.42
C THR A 66 -5.95 -1.88 -10.92
N GLU A 67 -6.40 -0.68 -10.55
CA GLU A 67 -6.60 -0.32 -9.15
C GLU A 67 -7.61 -1.28 -8.50
N VAL A 68 -7.35 -1.67 -7.25
CA VAL A 68 -8.13 -2.75 -6.60
C VAL A 68 -9.60 -2.37 -6.42
N VAL A 69 -9.89 -1.09 -6.16
CA VAL A 69 -11.27 -0.58 -6.08
C VAL A 69 -11.99 -0.81 -7.41
N ASP A 70 -11.40 -0.34 -8.50
CA ASP A 70 -11.96 -0.45 -9.85
C ASP A 70 -12.18 -1.91 -10.25
N TRP A 71 -11.20 -2.78 -9.93
CA TRP A 71 -11.32 -4.21 -10.19
C TRP A 71 -12.51 -4.81 -9.43
N LEU A 72 -12.66 -4.53 -8.14
CA LEU A 72 -13.74 -5.06 -7.32
C LEU A 72 -15.12 -4.56 -7.80
N GLU A 73 -15.25 -3.27 -8.10
CA GLU A 73 -16.50 -2.68 -8.61
C GLU A 73 -16.94 -3.31 -9.93
N ALA A 74 -16.00 -3.54 -10.86
CA ALA A 74 -16.27 -4.22 -12.12
C ALA A 74 -16.75 -5.68 -11.95
N HIS A 75 -16.57 -6.28 -10.76
CA HIS A 75 -16.91 -7.67 -10.45
C HIS A 75 -18.04 -7.81 -9.42
N GLY A 76 -18.90 -6.80 -9.30
CA GLY A 76 -20.14 -6.87 -8.49
C GLY A 76 -19.96 -6.56 -7.00
N TRP A 77 -18.77 -6.12 -6.61
CA TRP A 77 -18.52 -5.64 -5.25
C TRP A 77 -18.84 -4.15 -5.14
N GLN A 78 -19.34 -3.74 -3.98
CA GLN A 78 -19.32 -2.34 -3.55
C GLN A 78 -18.01 -2.12 -2.81
N ALA A 79 -17.09 -1.33 -3.37
CA ALA A 79 -15.75 -1.14 -2.83
C ALA A 79 -15.45 0.33 -2.51
N THR A 80 -14.64 0.56 -1.48
CA THR A 80 -14.16 1.90 -1.12
C THR A 80 -12.70 1.84 -0.69
N GLY A 81 -11.92 2.86 -1.03
CA GLY A 81 -10.52 3.00 -0.63
C GLY A 81 -10.30 4.14 0.36
N VAL A 82 -9.34 3.97 1.27
CA VAL A 82 -8.80 5.03 2.12
C VAL A 82 -7.27 5.02 2.05
N SER A 83 -6.65 6.17 1.80
CA SER A 83 -5.18 6.27 1.77
C SER A 83 -4.60 5.99 3.16
N ALA A 84 -3.38 5.48 3.23
CA ALA A 84 -2.67 5.32 4.50
C ALA A 84 -2.54 6.64 5.26
N VAL A 85 -2.31 7.76 4.55
CA VAL A 85 -2.24 9.11 5.11
C VAL A 85 -3.56 9.49 5.79
N ASP A 86 -4.68 9.36 5.07
CA ASP A 86 -6.00 9.68 5.61
C ASP A 86 -6.36 8.76 6.77
N LEU A 87 -6.01 7.47 6.69
CA LEU A 87 -6.29 6.51 7.74
C LEU A 87 -5.50 6.84 9.02
N LEU A 88 -4.22 7.19 8.91
CA LEU A 88 -3.40 7.62 10.05
C LEU A 88 -3.96 8.91 10.66
N ALA A 89 -4.29 9.91 9.84
CA ALA A 89 -4.85 11.18 10.31
C ALA A 89 -6.18 10.97 11.06
N ARG A 90 -7.09 10.14 10.52
CA ARG A 90 -8.37 9.79 11.18
C ARG A 90 -8.18 9.13 12.55
N ASN A 91 -7.04 8.46 12.76
CA ASN A 91 -6.70 7.79 14.01
C ASN A 91 -5.79 8.64 14.92
N GLY A 92 -5.68 9.94 14.69
CA GLY A 92 -4.87 10.85 15.51
C GLY A 92 -3.37 10.63 15.39
N ARG A 93 -2.92 10.05 14.27
CA ARG A 93 -1.51 9.76 13.96
C ARG A 93 -1.01 10.58 12.76
N SER A 94 -1.50 11.81 12.61
CA SER A 94 -1.04 12.71 11.56
C SER A 94 0.47 12.88 11.62
N MET A 95 1.10 12.85 10.46
CA MET A 95 2.55 13.06 10.37
C MET A 95 2.90 14.53 10.65
N PRO A 96 4.04 14.78 11.32
CA PRO A 96 4.61 16.12 11.38
C PRO A 96 4.96 16.62 9.97
N GLU A 97 4.80 17.93 9.74
CA GLU A 97 5.21 18.56 8.48
C GLU A 97 6.67 18.22 8.13
N GLY A 98 6.93 17.88 6.87
CA GLY A 98 8.27 17.57 6.37
C GLY A 98 8.75 16.14 6.65
N LEU A 99 7.87 15.25 7.11
CA LEU A 99 8.13 13.81 7.24
C LEU A 99 7.17 12.95 6.39
N ASP A 100 6.48 13.56 5.42
CA ASP A 100 5.44 12.91 4.62
C ASP A 100 5.98 11.71 3.80
N ASP A 101 7.27 11.74 3.45
CA ASP A 101 7.97 10.67 2.70
C ASP A 101 8.04 9.32 3.46
N GLY A 102 7.76 9.33 4.77
CA GLY A 102 7.83 8.14 5.62
C GLY A 102 6.57 7.25 5.57
N ILE A 103 5.48 7.68 4.93
CA ILE A 103 4.24 6.90 4.86
C ILE A 103 4.26 6.05 3.58
N PRO A 104 4.01 4.72 3.68
CA PRO A 104 3.76 3.91 2.49
C PRO A 104 2.60 4.49 1.68
N GLU A 105 2.80 4.69 0.38
CA GLU A 105 1.74 5.13 -0.54
C GLU A 105 0.78 3.95 -0.85
N SER A 106 0.15 3.43 0.21
CA SER A 106 -0.85 2.36 0.12
C SER A 106 -2.27 2.90 0.32
N VAL A 107 -3.20 2.18 -0.29
CA VAL A 107 -4.65 2.38 -0.16
C VAL A 107 -5.23 1.12 0.51
N PHE A 108 -5.96 1.32 1.59
CA PHE A 108 -6.72 0.26 2.24
C PHE A 108 -8.12 0.21 1.63
N VAL A 109 -8.45 -0.93 1.02
CA VAL A 109 -9.71 -1.15 0.32
C VAL A 109 -10.62 -2.06 1.15
N ASP A 110 -11.87 -1.65 1.32
CA ASP A 110 -12.96 -2.46 1.87
C ASP A 110 -13.97 -2.75 0.76
N GLY A 111 -14.35 -4.02 0.58
CA GLY A 111 -15.31 -4.45 -0.44
C GLY A 111 -16.41 -5.33 0.16
N ARG A 112 -17.63 -5.19 -0.36
CA ARG A 112 -18.77 -6.08 -0.05
C ARG A 112 -19.42 -6.60 -1.33
N LEU A 113 -19.53 -7.91 -1.47
CA LEU A 113 -20.20 -8.53 -2.62
C LEU A 113 -21.71 -8.31 -2.52
N SER A 114 -22.32 -7.84 -3.61
CA SER A 114 -23.76 -7.57 -3.69
C SER A 114 -24.60 -8.85 -3.68
#